data_AF-A0A968YT40-F1
#
_entry.id   AF-A0A968YT40-F1
#
_cell.length_a   1.000
_cell.length_b   1.000
_cell.length_c   1.000
_cell.angle_alpha   90.00
_cell.angle_beta   90.00
_cell.angle_gamma   90.00
#
_symmetry.space_group_name_H-M   'P 1'
#
loop_
_entity.id
_entity.type
_entity.pdbx_description
1 polymer ?
#
loop_
_entity_poly.entity_id
_entity_poly.type
_entity_poly.pdbx_seq_one_letter_code
_entity_poly.pdbx_strand_id
1 'polypeptide(L)' 'MTVTQANHPDVTTLSETDVAQLAQRLEDDDYDSPFEALNDWHCLRAIAFQRPELAEPYLYLLDLEAFDES' A
#
# COMPACT_ATOMS: atom_id res chain seq x y z
N MET A 1 -22.96 -5.21 20.08
CA MET A 1 -21.67 -5.63 19.51
C MET A 1 -21.09 -4.43 18.79
N THR A 2 -20.11 -3.75 19.38
CA THR A 2 -19.44 -2.60 18.74
C THR A 2 -18.27 -3.14 17.96
N VAL A 3 -18.35 -3.08 16.63
CA VAL A 3 -17.20 -3.29 15.76
C VAL A 3 -16.28 -2.10 16.02
N THR A 4 -15.18 -2.33 16.73
CA THR A 4 -14.10 -1.35 16.85
C THR A 4 -13.59 -1.11 15.44
N GLN A 5 -13.99 0.00 14.84
CA GLN A 5 -13.43 0.47 13.58
C GLN A 5 -11.94 0.73 13.85
N ALA A 6 -11.10 -0.22 13.44
CA ALA A 6 -9.66 -0.07 13.51
C ALA A 6 -9.33 1.25 12.84
N ASN A 7 -8.66 2.12 13.58
CA ASN A 7 -8.23 3.46 13.20
C ASN A 7 -7.17 3.29 12.10
N HIS A 8 -7.61 2.89 10.90
CA HIS A 8 -6.76 2.81 9.73
C HIS A 8 -6.24 4.23 9.52
N PRO A 9 -4.92 4.43 9.41
CA PRO A 9 -4.40 5.74 9.02
C PRO A 9 -5.16 6.18 7.77
N ASP A 10 -5.64 7.42 7.76
CA ASP A 10 -6.41 7.98 6.66
C ASP A 10 -5.54 8.02 5.39
N VAL A 11 -5.47 6.89 4.68
CA VAL A 11 -4.73 6.75 3.42
C VAL A 11 -5.28 7.69 2.33
N THR A 12 -6.45 8.27 2.57
CA THR A 12 -7.07 9.32 1.75
C THR A 12 -6.36 10.66 1.84
N THR A 13 -5.52 10.88 2.87
CA THR A 13 -4.73 12.12 3.04
C THR A 13 -3.32 12.01 2.45
N LEU A 14 -2.90 10.81 2.04
CA LEU A 14 -1.58 10.57 1.45
C LEU A 14 -1.53 11.14 0.02
N SER A 15 -0.46 11.87 -0.27
CA SER A 15 -0.18 12.39 -1.60
C SER A 15 0.52 11.35 -2.47
N GLU A 16 0.60 11.60 -3.78
CA GLU A 16 1.37 10.78 -4.74
C GLU A 16 2.80 10.53 -4.25
N THR A 17 3.44 11.56 -3.67
CA THR A 17 4.79 11.48 -3.12
C THR A 17 4.86 10.54 -1.93
N ASP A 18 3.88 10.59 -1.00
CA ASP A 18 3.87 9.72 0.17
C ASP A 18 3.69 8.26 -0.24
N VAL A 19 2.82 8.00 -1.22
CA VAL A 19 2.61 6.66 -1.79
C VAL A 19 3.89 6.17 -2.49
N ALA A 20 4.57 7.03 -3.25
CA ALA A 20 5.82 6.71 -3.91
C ALA A 20 6.94 6.36 -2.90
N GLN A 21 7.06 7.13 -1.82
CA GLN A 21 8.02 6.83 -0.75
C GLN A 21 7.71 5.51 -0.06
N LEU A 22 6.42 5.22 0.18
CA LEU A 22 6.00 3.96 0.78
C LEU A 22 6.29 2.77 -0.14
N ALA A 23 5.99 2.88 -1.43
CA ALA A 23 6.30 1.85 -2.42
C ALA A 23 7.82 1.63 -2.55
N GLN A 24 8.61 2.71 -2.56
CA GLN A 24 10.06 2.62 -2.61
C GLN A 24 10.64 1.90 -1.39
N ARG A 25 10.08 2.08 -0.19
CA ARG A 25 10.51 1.32 1.00
C ARG A 25 10.22 -0.17 0.87
N LEU A 26 9.04 -0.52 0.32
CA LEU A 26 8.68 -1.91 0.00
C LEU A 26 9.63 -2.53 -1.03
N GLU A 27 10.05 -1.75 -2.03
CA GLU A 27 11.04 -2.18 -3.04
C GLU A 27 12.45 -2.37 -2.48
N ASP A 28 12.88 -1.44 -1.62
CA ASP A 28 14.21 -1.50 -1.00
C ASP A 28 14.33 -2.70 -0.05
N ASP A 29 13.19 -3.19 0.47
CA ASP A 29 13.06 -4.28 1.44
C ASP A 29 13.92 -4.04 2.72
N ASP A 30 14.29 -2.77 2.97
CA ASP A 30 15.17 -2.34 4.05
C ASP A 30 14.37 -2.12 5.36
N TYR A 31 13.69 -3.17 5.78
CA TYR A 31 12.95 -3.19 7.03
C TYR A 31 13.72 -3.95 8.11
N ASP A 32 13.71 -3.40 9.33
CA ASP A 32 14.30 -4.05 10.51
C ASP A 32 13.52 -5.34 10.88
N SER A 33 12.24 -5.39 10.52
CA SER A 33 11.35 -6.50 10.81
C SER A 33 10.34 -6.77 9.68
N PRO A 34 10.04 -8.05 9.37
CA PRO A 34 9.06 -8.40 8.34
C PRO A 34 7.63 -7.90 8.65
N PHE A 35 7.33 -7.59 9.92
CA PHE A 35 6.04 -7.00 10.30
C PHE A 35 5.90 -5.55 9.81
N GLU A 36 7.00 -4.81 9.70
CA GLU A 36 6.99 -3.44 9.19
C GLU A 36 6.76 -3.43 7.68
N ALA A 37 7.44 -4.32 6.95
CA ALA A 37 7.19 -4.55 5.54
C ALA A 37 5.72 -4.93 5.28
N LEU A 38 5.16 -5.84 6.09
CA LEU A 38 3.74 -6.19 6.01
C LEU A 38 2.80 -5.01 6.28
N ASN A 39 3.14 -4.13 7.23
CA ASN A 39 2.31 -2.98 7.55
C ASN A 39 2.27 -1.96 6.40
N ASP A 40 3.42 -1.69 5.77
CA ASP A 40 3.49 -0.84 4.59
C ASP A 40 2.78 -1.49 3.41
N TRP A 41 2.96 -2.80 3.21
CA TRP A 41 2.23 -3.55 2.18
C TRP A 41 0.71 -3.44 2.37
N HIS A 42 0.22 -3.58 3.60
CA HIS A 42 -1.19 -3.38 3.93
C HIS A 42 -1.66 -1.94 3.66
N CYS A 43 -0.82 -0.94 3.94
CA CYS A 43 -1.11 0.45 3.63
C CYS A 43 -1.21 0.69 2.11
N LEU A 44 -0.25 0.22 1.32
CA LEU A 44 -0.28 0.30 -0.14
C LEU A 44 -1.53 -0.37 -0.71
N ARG A 45 -1.90 -1.53 -0.17
CA ARG A 45 -3.12 -2.23 -0.54
C ARG A 45 -4.37 -1.43 -0.21
N ALA A 46 -4.44 -0.80 0.96
CA ALA A 46 -5.55 0.06 1.34
C ALA A 46 -5.67 1.30 0.42
N ILE A 47 -4.53 1.86 0.00
CA ILE A 47 -4.48 2.94 -1.01
C ILE A 47 -5.03 2.41 -2.33
N ALA A 48 -4.60 1.24 -2.80
CA ALA A 48 -5.11 0.65 -4.06
C ALA A 48 -6.63 0.45 -4.07
N PHE A 49 -7.24 0.12 -2.92
CA PHE A 49 -8.69 0.01 -2.80
C PHE A 49 -9.43 1.35 -2.81
N GLN A 50 -8.86 2.40 -2.22
CA GLN A 50 -9.54 3.69 -2.06
C GLN A 50 -9.22 4.67 -3.20
N ARG A 51 -7.98 4.62 -3.70
CA ARG A 51 -7.34 5.53 -4.66
C ARG A 51 -6.47 4.71 -5.62
N PRO A 52 -7.09 3.85 -6.47
CA PRO A 52 -6.36 2.99 -7.38
C PRO A 52 -5.43 3.76 -8.31
N GLU A 53 -5.81 4.96 -8.74
CA GLU A 53 -5.00 5.88 -9.56
C GLU A 53 -3.59 6.15 -8.99
N LEU A 54 -3.45 6.18 -7.66
CA LEU A 54 -2.15 6.42 -6.99
C LEU A 54 -1.32 5.14 -6.83
N ALA A 55 -2.00 4.01 -6.71
CA ALA A 55 -1.36 2.72 -6.47
C ALA A 55 -1.15 1.91 -7.76
N GLU A 56 -1.80 2.27 -8.87
CA GLU A 56 -1.66 1.68 -10.20
C GLU A 56 -0.21 1.37 -10.58
N PRO A 57 0.75 2.34 -10.50
CA PRO A 57 2.14 2.06 -10.86
C PRO A 57 2.83 1.09 -9.90
N TYR A 58 2.27 0.82 -8.71
CA TYR A 58 2.88 0.00 -7.65
C TYR A 58 2.11 -1.30 -7.39
N LEU A 59 1.10 -1.64 -8.19
CA LEU A 59 0.29 -2.86 -8.01
C LEU A 59 1.13 -4.14 -8.09
N TYR A 60 2.23 -4.11 -8.86
CA TYR A 60 3.18 -5.22 -8.97
C TYR A 60 3.82 -5.59 -7.61
N LEU A 61 3.94 -4.64 -6.68
CA LEU A 61 4.44 -4.91 -5.31
C LEU A 61 3.42 -5.63 -4.44
N LEU A 62 2.13 -5.51 -4.79
CA LEU A 62 1.05 -6.15 -4.05
C LEU A 62 0.82 -7.60 -4.45
N ASP A 63 1.63 -8.14 -5.36
CA ASP A 63 1.37 -9.40 -6.07
C ASP A 63 -0.01 -9.38 -6.77
N LEU A 64 -0.56 -8.18 -6.97
CA LEU A 64 -1.70 -7.91 -7.80
C LEU A 64 -1.13 -7.68 -9.19
N GLU A 65 -0.86 -8.76 -9.92
CA GLU A 65 -0.64 -8.65 -11.36
C GLU A 65 -1.83 -7.87 -11.93
N ALA A 66 -1.58 -6.64 -12.38
CA ALA A 66 -2.45 -6.02 -13.36
C ALA A 66 -2.41 -6.99 -14.54
N PHE A 67 -3.50 -7.73 -14.74
CA PHE A 67 -3.58 -8.76 -15.75
C PHE A 67 -3.25 -8.15 -17.11
N ASP A 68 -2.00 -8.30 -17.55
CA ASP A 68 -1.52 -7.84 -18.84
C ASP A 68 -1.91 -8.95 -19.83
N GLU A 69 -3.09 -8.79 -20.44
CA GLU A 69 -3.48 -9.59 -21.60
C GLU A 69 -2.56 -9.26 -22.77
N SER A 70 -1.43 -9.97 -22.86
CA SER A 70 -0.62 -10.09 -24.09
C SER A 70 -1.30 -10.91 -25.17
#